data_AF-A0A1Q8Q2C8-F1
#
_entry.id   AF-A0A1Q8Q2C8-F1
#
_cell.length_a   1.000
_cell.length_b   1.000
_cell.length_c   1.000
_cell.angle_alpha   90.00
_cell.angle_beta   90.00
_cell.angle_gamma   90.00
#
_symmetry.space_group_name_H-M   'P 1'
#
loop_
_entity.id
_entity.type
_entity.pdbx_description
1 polymer ?
#
loop_
_entity_poly.entity_id
_entity_poly.type
_entity_poly.pdbx_seq_one_letter_code
_entity_poly.pdbx_strand_id
1 'polypeptide(L)'
;MKKIFHTIQTQGYQGTLSAVSTLVIKIRKERKYSLQRNSQKRINRRQLGSWIWKSNEELSVDEQSHLIQCFEMYPPVKFLYDNIQVYRKAIEARDWDMFLSWLREQLSSRENAFYHYAFRLRSDLQAVKNAFLTPYSNGLLEGQINRLKTIKRMTYGRAGLEILEKRVLYRL
;
A
#
# COMPACT_ATOMS: atom_id res chain seq x y z
N MET A 1 1.97 1.34 -43.94
CA MET A 1 2.66 0.38 -44.81
C MET A 1 2.87 0.96 -46.20
N LYS A 2 1.80 1.31 -46.94
CA LYS A 2 1.92 1.89 -48.30
C LYS A 2 2.75 3.18 -48.38
N LYS A 3 2.58 4.12 -47.43
CA LYS A 3 3.42 5.34 -47.36
C LYS A 3 4.91 5.02 -47.22
N ILE A 4 5.27 4.14 -46.28
CA ILE A 4 6.67 3.72 -46.05
C ILE A 4 7.24 3.12 -47.34
N PHE A 5 6.53 2.18 -47.96
CA PHE A 5 6.95 1.53 -49.21
C PHE A 5 7.22 2.53 -50.35
N HIS A 6 6.34 3.52 -50.52
CA HIS A 6 6.49 4.52 -51.58
C HIS A 6 7.72 5.43 -51.34
N THR A 7 8.02 5.75 -50.08
CA THR A 7 9.21 6.54 -49.72
C THR A 7 10.53 5.80 -50.00
N ILE A 8 10.56 4.47 -49.82
CA ILE A 8 11.77 3.68 -50.15
C ILE A 8 11.89 3.41 -51.65
N GLN A 9 10.78 3.33 -52.38
CA GLN A 9 10.80 3.30 -53.85
C GLN A 9 11.46 4.54 -54.43
N THR A 10 11.16 5.73 -53.90
CA THR A 10 11.84 6.97 -54.32
C THR A 10 13.34 7.00 -54.00
N GLN A 11 13.81 6.10 -53.12
CA GLN A 11 15.22 5.93 -52.77
C GLN A 11 15.90 4.78 -53.56
N GLY A 12 15.24 4.23 -54.58
CA GLY A 12 15.80 3.21 -55.48
C GLY A 12 15.42 1.76 -55.16
N TYR A 13 14.51 1.51 -54.21
CA TYR A 13 14.07 0.15 -53.91
C TYR A 13 13.12 -0.42 -54.98
N GLN A 14 13.51 -1.53 -55.62
CA GLN A 14 12.72 -2.20 -56.68
C GLN A 14 11.98 -3.48 -56.23
N GLY A 15 12.02 -3.81 -54.93
CA GLY A 15 11.40 -5.04 -54.41
C GLY A 15 9.89 -4.94 -54.15
N THR A 16 9.31 -6.03 -53.62
CA THR A 16 7.86 -6.11 -53.38
C THR A 16 7.44 -5.47 -52.05
N LEU A 17 6.21 -4.96 -52.01
CA LEU A 17 5.60 -4.41 -50.79
C LEU A 17 5.48 -5.45 -49.66
N SER A 18 5.34 -6.73 -50.02
CA SER A 18 5.27 -7.84 -49.07
C SER A 18 6.60 -8.00 -48.30
N ALA A 19 7.74 -7.93 -48.99
CA ALA A 19 9.06 -8.03 -48.36
C ALA A 19 9.29 -6.90 -47.34
N VAL A 20 8.97 -5.66 -47.74
CA VAL A 20 9.01 -4.49 -46.83
C VAL A 20 8.06 -4.68 -45.65
N SER A 21 6.88 -5.25 -45.89
CA SER A 21 5.89 -5.47 -44.85
C SER A 21 6.39 -6.43 -43.77
N THR A 22 6.92 -7.57 -44.18
CA THR A 22 7.49 -8.59 -43.28
C THR A 22 8.62 -8.03 -42.44
N LEU A 23 9.51 -7.23 -43.05
CA LEU A 23 10.65 -6.63 -42.38
C LEU A 23 10.21 -5.57 -41.35
N VAL A 24 9.27 -4.69 -41.71
CA VAL A 24 8.71 -3.69 -40.80
C VAL A 24 7.95 -4.34 -39.64
N ILE A 25 7.22 -5.43 -39.88
CA ILE A 25 6.55 -6.21 -38.83
C ILE A 25 7.59 -6.81 -37.87
N LYS A 26 8.67 -7.39 -38.40
CA LYS A 26 9.78 -7.92 -37.59
C LYS A 26 10.42 -6.82 -36.73
N ILE A 27 10.78 -5.68 -37.31
CA ILE A 27 11.35 -4.53 -36.59
C ILE A 27 10.39 -4.04 -35.50
N ARG A 28 9.09 -3.91 -35.80
CA ARG A 28 8.08 -3.49 -34.80
C ARG A 28 7.96 -4.49 -33.67
N LYS A 29 8.03 -5.79 -33.97
CA LYS A 29 7.99 -6.87 -32.99
C LYS A 29 9.22 -6.80 -32.09
N GLU A 30 10.42 -6.70 -32.67
CA GLU A 30 11.68 -6.52 -31.93
C GLU A 30 11.68 -5.25 -31.07
N ARG A 31 11.15 -4.13 -31.57
CA ARG A 31 10.97 -2.88 -30.81
C ARG A 31 10.01 -3.04 -29.63
N LYS A 32 8.90 -3.79 -29.82
CA LYS A 32 7.95 -4.09 -28.74
C LYS A 32 8.59 -4.98 -27.67
N TYR A 33 9.38 -5.97 -28.07
CA TYR A 33 10.13 -6.82 -27.14
C TYR A 33 11.23 -6.06 -26.40
N SER A 34 11.96 -5.16 -27.06
CA SER A 34 12.99 -4.34 -26.40
C SER A 34 12.41 -3.31 -25.44
N LEU A 35 11.26 -2.69 -25.79
CA LEU A 35 10.51 -1.82 -24.88
C LEU A 35 9.95 -2.57 -23.67
N GLN A 36 9.51 -3.83 -23.83
CA GLN A 36 9.10 -4.68 -22.71
C GLN A 36 10.29 -5.06 -21.82
N ARG A 37 11.48 -5.27 -22.39
CA ARG A 37 12.72 -5.58 -21.65
C ARG A 37 13.20 -4.40 -20.79
N ASN A 38 12.90 -3.17 -21.21
CA ASN A 38 13.14 -1.93 -20.46
C ASN A 38 11.96 -1.50 -19.58
N SER A 39 10.98 -2.37 -19.32
CA SER A 39 9.95 -2.06 -18.33
C SER A 39 10.59 -2.09 -16.93
N GLN A 40 11.04 -0.92 -16.47
CA GLN A 40 11.38 -0.70 -15.07
C GLN A 40 10.26 -1.31 -14.22
N LYS A 41 10.62 -2.22 -13.32
CA LYS A 41 9.69 -2.96 -12.48
C LYS A 41 8.84 -1.95 -11.72
N ARG A 42 7.57 -1.82 -12.12
CA ARG A 42 6.66 -0.84 -11.54
C ARG A 42 6.23 -1.35 -10.17
N ILE A 43 6.65 -0.65 -9.12
CA ILE A 43 6.22 -0.94 -7.75
C ILE A 43 4.80 -0.41 -7.58
N ASN A 44 3.88 -1.31 -7.23
CA ASN A 44 2.51 -0.91 -6.93
C ASN A 44 2.48 -0.14 -5.59
N ARG A 45 1.68 0.93 -5.50
CA ARG A 45 1.47 1.68 -4.25
C ARG A 45 1.08 0.78 -3.07
N ARG A 46 0.26 -0.26 -3.30
CA ARG A 46 -0.10 -1.22 -2.25
C ARG A 46 1.08 -2.05 -1.77
N GLN A 47 1.98 -2.43 -2.68
CA GLN A 47 3.20 -3.15 -2.33
C GLN A 47 4.13 -2.25 -1.53
N LEU A 48 4.34 -1.00 -1.98
CA LEU A 48 5.15 -0.03 -1.24
C LEU A 48 4.60 0.23 0.16
N GLY A 49 3.28 0.42 0.31
CA GLY A 49 2.65 0.59 1.62
C GLY A 49 2.83 -0.62 2.53
N SER A 50 2.73 -1.84 1.98
CA SER A 50 3.03 -3.08 2.71
C SER A 50 4.49 -3.13 3.18
N TRP A 51 5.43 -2.82 2.28
CA TRP A 51 6.86 -2.83 2.58
C TRP A 51 7.25 -1.78 3.63
N ILE A 52 6.65 -0.58 3.55
CA ILE A 52 6.91 0.50 4.52
C ILE A 52 6.49 0.09 5.94
N TRP A 53 5.44 -0.73 6.07
CA TRP A 53 4.98 -1.21 7.36
C TRP A 53 5.81 -2.39 7.90
N LYS A 54 6.33 -3.26 7.02
CA LYS A 54 7.16 -4.41 7.41
C LYS A 54 8.46 -3.96 8.07
N SER A 55 8.97 -4.77 8.99
CA SER A 55 10.32 -4.57 9.51
C SER A 55 11.36 -4.92 8.43
N ASN A 56 12.58 -4.41 8.56
CA ASN A 56 13.65 -4.72 7.61
C ASN A 56 13.95 -6.23 7.53
N GLU A 57 13.74 -6.96 8.63
CA GLU A 57 13.96 -8.41 8.74
C GLU A 57 12.87 -9.23 8.04
N GLU A 58 11.65 -8.68 7.92
CA GLU A 58 10.52 -9.30 7.21
C GLU A 58 10.57 -9.12 5.69
N LEU A 59 11.48 -8.27 5.21
CA LEU A 59 11.64 -7.93 3.79
C LEU A 59 12.68 -8.85 3.13
N SER A 60 12.34 -9.39 1.97
CA SER A 60 13.31 -10.09 1.13
C SER A 60 14.39 -9.15 0.59
N VAL A 61 15.54 -9.70 0.21
CA VAL A 61 16.67 -8.94 -0.36
C VAL A 61 16.25 -8.09 -1.56
N ASP A 62 15.40 -8.64 -2.44
CA ASP A 62 14.84 -7.92 -3.58
C ASP A 62 13.96 -6.75 -3.13
N GLU A 63 13.07 -6.96 -2.15
CA GLU A 63 12.19 -5.90 -1.63
C GLU A 63 12.99 -4.78 -0.95
N GLN A 64 14.03 -5.11 -0.18
CA GLN A 64 14.94 -4.15 0.42
C GLN A 64 15.63 -3.31 -0.66
N SER A 65 16.16 -3.95 -1.71
CA SER A 65 16.81 -3.23 -2.82
C SER A 65 15.85 -2.26 -3.52
N HIS A 66 14.59 -2.67 -3.71
CA HIS A 66 13.55 -1.81 -4.28
C HIS A 66 13.16 -0.65 -3.36
N LEU A 67 13.09 -0.87 -2.04
CA LEU A 67 12.88 0.19 -1.06
C LEU A 67 14.01 1.22 -1.07
N ILE A 68 15.26 0.76 -1.12
CA ILE A 68 16.45 1.62 -1.21
C ILE A 68 16.37 2.48 -2.49
N GLN A 69 16.06 1.88 -3.64
CA GLN A 69 15.85 2.62 -4.88
C GLN A 69 14.72 3.66 -4.75
N CYS A 70 13.63 3.33 -4.04
CA CYS A 70 12.56 4.29 -3.77
C CYS A 70 13.03 5.45 -2.89
N PHE A 71 13.88 5.20 -1.90
CA PHE A 71 14.45 6.25 -1.05
C PHE A 71 15.38 7.18 -1.82
N GLU A 72 16.20 6.64 -2.73
CA GLU A 72 17.07 7.44 -3.59
C GLU A 72 16.27 8.33 -4.55
N MET A 73 15.19 7.78 -5.14
CA MET A 73 14.36 8.52 -6.09
C MET A 73 13.42 9.53 -5.41
N TYR A 74 12.97 9.22 -4.19
CA TYR A 74 12.05 10.07 -3.40
C TYR A 74 12.49 10.12 -1.93
N PRO A 75 13.46 10.99 -1.58
CA PRO A 75 13.99 11.11 -0.22
C PRO A 75 12.93 11.29 0.90
N PRO A 76 11.80 12.00 0.70
CA PRO A 76 10.77 12.12 1.73
C PRO A 76 10.16 10.78 2.17
N VAL A 77 10.18 9.76 1.31
CA VAL A 77 9.66 8.43 1.63
C VAL A 77 10.51 7.75 2.70
N LYS A 78 11.83 8.02 2.74
CA LYS A 78 12.72 7.49 3.76
C LYS A 78 12.36 8.03 5.15
N PHE A 79 12.15 9.35 5.26
CA PHE A 79 11.72 9.96 6.51
C PHE A 79 10.39 9.39 7.01
N LEU A 80 9.43 9.17 6.11
CA LEU A 80 8.17 8.50 6.46
C LEU A 80 8.39 7.08 6.98
N TYR A 81 9.23 6.31 6.29
CA TYR A 81 9.56 4.94 6.68
C TYR A 81 10.18 4.90 8.08
N ASP A 82 11.21 5.71 8.34
CA ASP A 82 11.92 5.74 9.62
C ASP A 82 10.95 6.04 10.79
N ASN A 83 10.06 7.03 10.61
CA ASN A 83 9.03 7.36 11.59
C ASN A 83 8.02 6.23 11.83
N ILE A 84 7.61 5.51 10.78
CA ILE A 84 6.72 4.35 10.89
C ILE A 84 7.41 3.21 11.62
N GLN A 85 8.69 2.98 11.34
CA GLN A 85 9.46 1.91 11.99
C GLN A 85 9.65 2.19 13.49
N VAL A 86 9.95 3.43 13.89
CA VAL A 86 10.01 3.83 15.31
C VAL A 86 8.67 3.58 16.00
N TYR A 87 7.58 4.04 15.39
CA TYR A 87 6.22 3.82 15.90
C TYR A 87 5.88 2.33 16.06
N ARG A 88 6.17 1.53 15.03
CA ARG A 88 5.91 0.08 15.03
C ARG A 88 6.70 -0.60 16.14
N LYS A 89 8.00 -0.29 16.28
CA LYS A 89 8.85 -0.83 17.34
C LYS A 89 8.31 -0.51 18.73
N ALA A 90 7.86 0.73 18.95
CA ALA A 90 7.28 1.12 20.23
C ALA A 90 6.05 0.25 20.59
N ILE A 91 5.16 0.01 19.62
CA ILE A 91 3.98 -0.84 19.82
C ILE A 91 4.35 -2.30 20.05
N GLU A 92 5.22 -2.87 19.23
CA GLU A 92 5.62 -4.28 19.33
C GLU A 92 6.32 -4.57 20.65
N ALA A 93 7.21 -3.68 21.07
CA ALA A 93 7.90 -3.78 22.36
C ALA A 93 7.01 -3.38 23.56
N ARG A 94 5.81 -2.85 23.30
CA ARG A 94 4.95 -2.19 24.30
C ARG A 94 5.70 -1.14 25.12
N ASP A 95 6.63 -0.44 24.49
CA ASP A 95 7.44 0.60 25.11
C ASP A 95 6.71 1.95 25.07
N TRP A 96 6.15 2.31 26.21
CA TRP A 96 5.40 3.55 26.40
C TRP A 96 6.27 4.80 26.25
N ASP A 97 7.52 4.76 26.72
CA ASP A 97 8.41 5.92 26.70
C ASP A 97 8.95 6.19 25.29
N MET A 98 9.24 5.13 24.53
CA MET A 98 9.55 5.22 23.11
C MET A 98 8.37 5.80 22.31
N PHE A 99 7.15 5.34 22.58
CA PHE A 99 5.93 5.89 21.97
C PHE A 99 5.73 7.37 22.31
N LEU A 100 5.91 7.77 23.57
CA LEU A 100 5.78 9.16 23.99
C LEU A 100 6.80 10.07 23.31
N SER A 101 8.04 9.59 23.14
CA SER A 101 9.09 10.33 22.44
C SER A 101 8.72 10.56 20.98
N TRP A 102 8.27 9.51 20.30
CA TRP A 102 7.74 9.60 18.93
C TRP A 102 6.53 10.56 18.85
N LEU A 103 5.60 10.48 19.79
CA LEU A 103 4.40 11.31 19.82
C LEU A 103 4.75 12.80 19.94
N ARG A 104 5.71 13.14 20.82
CA ARG A 104 6.21 14.52 20.98
C ARG A 104 6.89 15.02 19.71
N GLU A 105 7.71 14.19 19.09
CA GLU A 105 8.37 14.53 17.82
C GLU A 105 7.34 14.85 16.73
N GLN A 106 6.33 13.99 16.54
CA GLN A 106 5.30 14.22 15.53
C GLN A 106 4.45 15.48 15.81
N LEU A 107 4.28 15.86 17.08
CA LEU A 107 3.53 17.05 17.47
C LEU A 107 4.34 18.35 17.49
N SER A 108 5.66 18.28 17.31
CA SER A 108 6.54 19.46 17.32
C SER A 108 6.24 20.47 16.20
N SER A 109 5.83 19.98 15.01
CA SER A 109 5.48 20.80 13.85
C SER A 109 4.23 20.27 13.16
N ARG A 110 3.39 21.19 12.67
CA ARG A 110 2.22 20.85 11.84
C ARG A 110 2.58 20.31 10.47
N GLU A 111 3.82 20.50 10.04
CA GLU A 111 4.35 20.01 8.76
C GLU A 111 4.72 18.51 8.83
N ASN A 112 4.81 17.94 10.04
CA ASN A 112 5.09 16.53 10.21
C ASN A 112 3.97 15.69 9.61
N ALA A 113 4.34 14.67 8.84
CA ALA A 113 3.41 13.83 8.11
C ALA A 113 2.36 13.14 8.98
N PHE A 114 2.70 12.84 10.24
CA PHE A 114 1.79 12.19 11.19
C PHE A 114 1.18 13.15 12.21
N TYR A 115 1.32 14.48 12.06
CA TYR A 115 0.84 15.46 13.04
C TYR A 115 -0.64 15.23 13.43
N HIS A 116 -1.55 15.17 12.45
CA HIS A 116 -2.97 14.98 12.72
C HIS A 116 -3.31 13.61 13.30
N TYR A 117 -2.49 12.59 13.01
CA TYR A 117 -2.64 11.27 13.60
C TYR A 117 -2.19 11.27 15.06
N ALA A 118 -1.00 11.79 15.34
CA ALA A 118 -0.45 12.00 16.67
C ALA A 118 -1.37 12.87 17.54
N PHE A 119 -1.98 13.91 16.95
CA PHE A 119 -2.93 14.77 17.66
C PHE A 119 -4.16 14.00 18.17
N ARG A 120 -4.69 13.09 17.35
CA ARG A 120 -5.83 12.23 17.74
C ARG A 120 -5.42 11.20 18.80
N LEU A 121 -4.22 10.62 18.68
CA LEU A 121 -3.69 9.73 19.72
C LEU A 121 -3.55 10.47 21.06
N ARG A 122 -3.06 11.71 21.03
CA ARG A 122 -2.96 12.55 22.22
C ARG A 122 -4.33 12.87 22.84
N SER A 123 -5.37 13.09 22.04
CA SER A 123 -6.70 13.38 22.59
C SER A 123 -7.28 12.22 23.40
N ASP A 124 -6.83 10.99 23.16
CA ASP A 124 -7.24 9.79 23.90
C ASP A 124 -6.05 9.08 24.55
N LEU A 125 -5.12 9.87 25.11
CA LEU A 125 -3.85 9.38 25.62
C LEU A 125 -4.02 8.30 26.70
N GLN A 126 -5.08 8.37 27.50
CA GLN A 126 -5.34 7.40 28.56
C GLN A 126 -5.69 6.02 27.98
N ALA A 127 -6.56 5.96 26.95
CA ALA A 127 -6.87 4.69 26.29
C ALA A 127 -5.65 4.14 25.56
N VAL A 128 -4.87 5.01 24.90
CA VAL A 128 -3.62 4.62 24.25
C VAL A 128 -2.64 4.05 25.27
N LYS A 129 -2.41 4.72 26.41
CA LYS A 129 -1.54 4.24 27.48
C LYS A 129 -1.98 2.86 27.99
N ASN A 130 -3.28 2.66 28.18
CA ASN A 130 -3.82 1.36 28.58
C ASN A 130 -3.54 0.26 27.55
N ALA A 131 -3.47 0.58 26.26
CA ALA A 131 -3.11 -0.39 25.21
C ALA A 131 -1.64 -0.86 25.30
N PHE A 132 -0.73 -0.04 25.86
CA PHE A 132 0.65 -0.45 26.13
C PHE A 132 0.77 -1.25 27.43
N LEU A 133 0.03 -0.84 28.48
CA LEU A 133 0.16 -1.43 29.81
C LEU A 133 -0.62 -2.73 30.00
N THR A 134 -1.74 -2.89 29.28
CA THR A 134 -2.65 -4.03 29.49
C THR A 134 -2.55 -5.06 28.36
N PRO A 135 -2.82 -6.35 28.63
CA PRO A 135 -2.89 -7.36 27.59
C PRO A 135 -4.25 -7.36 26.85
N TYR A 136 -5.21 -6.56 27.30
CA TYR A 136 -6.56 -6.56 26.76
C TYR A 136 -6.61 -5.84 25.41
N SER A 137 -7.34 -6.44 24.47
CA SER A 137 -7.64 -5.82 23.19
C SER A 137 -9.15 -5.69 23.01
N ASN A 138 -9.59 -4.65 22.31
CA ASN A 138 -10.99 -4.51 21.90
C ASN A 138 -11.39 -5.50 20.79
N GLY A 139 -10.49 -6.35 20.31
CA GLY A 139 -10.73 -7.23 19.16
C GLY A 139 -11.92 -8.18 19.35
N LEU A 140 -12.11 -8.74 20.56
CA LEU A 140 -13.27 -9.57 20.85
C LEU A 140 -14.58 -8.78 20.78
N LEU A 141 -14.59 -7.59 21.40
CA LEU A 141 -15.75 -6.69 21.41
C LEU A 141 -16.08 -6.23 19.99
N GLU A 142 -15.08 -5.79 19.22
CA GLU A 142 -15.23 -5.40 17.82
C GLU A 142 -15.73 -6.56 16.96
N GLY A 143 -15.28 -7.78 17.22
CA GLY A 143 -15.78 -8.99 16.59
C GLY A 143 -17.27 -9.20 16.83
N GLN A 144 -17.73 -9.05 18.09
CA GLN A 144 -19.15 -9.15 18.43
C GLN A 144 -19.98 -8.02 17.80
N ILE A 145 -19.46 -6.79 17.82
CA ILE A 145 -20.11 -5.63 17.18
C ILE A 145 -20.23 -5.86 15.66
N ASN A 146 -19.20 -6.39 15.02
CA ASN A 146 -19.22 -6.70 13.59
C ASN A 146 -20.22 -7.82 13.29
N ARG A 147 -20.27 -8.87 14.11
CA ARG A 147 -21.28 -9.93 14.00
C ARG A 147 -22.70 -9.36 14.10
N LEU A 148 -22.96 -8.53 15.11
CA LEU A 148 -24.25 -7.86 15.28
C LEU A 148 -24.61 -7.01 14.06
N LYS A 149 -23.67 -6.19 13.57
CA LYS A 149 -23.86 -5.37 12.36
C LYS A 149 -24.16 -6.23 11.14
N THR A 150 -23.51 -7.38 10.98
CA THR A 150 -23.78 -8.33 9.89
C THR A 150 -25.20 -8.89 9.98
N ILE A 151 -25.65 -9.34 11.16
CA ILE A 151 -27.02 -9.83 11.36
C ILE A 151 -28.06 -8.74 11.02
N LYS A 152 -27.81 -7.50 11.44
CA LYS A 152 -28.67 -6.35 11.10
C LYS A 152 -28.68 -6.06 9.59
N ARG A 153 -27.54 -6.20 8.90
CA ARG A 153 -27.47 -6.04 7.43
C ARG A 153 -28.19 -7.16 6.69
N MET A 154 -28.10 -8.41 7.16
CA MET A 154 -28.82 -9.56 6.58
C MET A 154 -30.34 -9.42 6.69
N THR A 155 -30.83 -8.68 7.68
CA THR A 155 -32.25 -8.38 7.86
C THR A 155 -32.67 -7.08 7.17
N TYR A 156 -31.82 -6.51 6.31
CA TYR A 156 -32.04 -5.23 5.64
C TYR A 156 -32.36 -4.07 6.59
N GLY A 157 -31.89 -4.16 7.84
CA GLY A 157 -32.21 -3.19 8.90
C GLY A 157 -33.66 -3.21 9.39
N ARG A 158 -34.47 -4.19 8.96
CA ARG A 158 -35.90 -4.30 9.32
C ARG A 158 -36.15 -5.08 10.61
N ALA A 159 -35.15 -5.79 11.13
CA ALA A 159 -35.26 -6.47 12.41
C ALA A 159 -35.23 -5.46 13.57
N GLY A 160 -36.31 -5.44 14.35
CA GLY A 160 -36.34 -4.78 15.66
C GLY A 160 -35.45 -5.49 16.69
N LEU A 161 -35.38 -4.93 17.91
CA LEU A 161 -34.48 -5.41 18.96
C LEU A 161 -34.73 -6.88 19.33
N GLU A 162 -35.99 -7.29 19.50
CA GLU A 162 -36.35 -8.69 19.79
C GLU A 162 -35.86 -9.69 18.74
N ILE A 163 -35.99 -9.35 17.45
CA ILE A 163 -35.58 -10.22 16.34
C ILE A 163 -34.05 -10.30 16.28
N LEU A 164 -33.37 -9.17 16.53
CA LEU A 164 -31.92 -9.13 16.61
C LEU A 164 -31.39 -9.97 17.77
N GLU A 165 -31.98 -9.86 18.96
CA GLU A 165 -31.62 -10.69 20.13
C GLU A 165 -31.78 -12.17 19.83
N LYS A 166 -32.92 -12.58 19.27
CA LYS A 166 -33.15 -13.99 18.92
C LYS A 166 -32.12 -14.51 17.91
N ARG A 167 -31.79 -13.74 16.87
CA ARG A 167 -30.76 -14.13 15.89
C ARG A 167 -29.35 -14.17 16.49
N VAL A 168 -29.04 -13.26 17.42
CA VAL A 168 -27.74 -13.19 18.09
C VAL A 168 -27.56 -14.35 19.07
N LEU A 169 -28.57 -14.67 19.88
CA LEU A 169 -28.51 -15.71 20.92
C LEU A 169 -28.66 -17.11 20.32
N TYR A 170 -29.64 -17.32 19.44
CA TYR A 170 -29.98 -18.64 18.92
C TYR A 170 -29.30 -18.98 17.58
N ARG A 171 -28.50 -18.06 17.02
CA ARG A 171 -27.74 -18.28 15.77
C ARG A 171 -28.63 -18.63 14.56
N LEU A 172 -29.83 -18.06 14.50
CA LEU A 172 -30.79 -18.10 13.38
C LEU A 172 -30.38 -17.15 12.23
#